data_AF-A0A9E5N906-F1
#
_entry.id   AF-A0A9E5N906-F1
#
_cell.length_a   1.000
_cell.length_b   1.000
_cell.length_c   1.000
_cell.angle_alpha   90.00
_cell.angle_beta   90.00
_cell.angle_gamma   90.00
#
_symmetry.space_group_name_H-M   'P 1'
#
loop_
_entity.id
_entity.type
_entity.pdbx_description
1 polymer ?
#
loop_
_entity_poly.entity_id
_entity_poly.type
_entity_poly.pdbx_seq_one_letter_code
_entity_poly.pdbx_strand_id
1 'polypeptide(L)'
;KREAASIEPPSSVERAPTDPEEEASQGPVFELEDDTPAPPPVPGPQAGPPPVPTTATEGDTTGKRVFESIAPTLAELVTEIRRSLDFYSTRAARAPVEKVIVFGGTARFPRFELFLSNELGLPVEIGNPLSRLLISDGVAEEMKSFAPMLPIAVGMGIREMFE
;
A
#
# COMPACT_ATOMS: atom_id res chain seq x y z
N LYS A 1 -77.41 -2.82 12.08
CA LYS A 1 -77.07 -1.37 12.19
C LYS A 1 -75.63 -1.30 12.69
N ARG A 2 -74.59 -0.86 11.98
CA ARG A 2 -74.38 -0.18 10.68
C ARG A 2 -73.15 -0.87 10.06
N GLU A 3 -73.27 -1.50 8.90
CA GLU A 3 -72.86 -1.03 7.55
C GLU A 3 -71.34 -1.08 7.32
N ALA A 4 -70.98 -1.84 6.28
CA ALA A 4 -69.67 -2.33 5.92
C ALA A 4 -69.07 -1.52 4.75
N ALA A 5 -67.75 -1.48 4.66
CA ALA A 5 -67.06 -1.23 3.41
C ALA A 5 -65.83 -2.14 3.32
N SER A 6 -65.96 -3.15 2.48
CA SER A 6 -64.95 -4.09 2.01
C SER A 6 -64.43 -3.55 0.67
N ILE A 7 -63.13 -3.42 0.47
CA ILE A 7 -62.55 -3.18 -0.85
C ILE A 7 -61.24 -3.99 -0.97
N GLU A 8 -61.25 -4.90 -1.96
CA GLU A 8 -60.19 -5.81 -2.39
C GLU A 8 -59.05 -5.11 -3.17
N PRO A 9 -57.89 -5.76 -3.37
CA PRO A 9 -56.76 -5.21 -4.11
C PRO A 9 -56.84 -5.50 -5.62
N PRO A 10 -56.37 -4.62 -6.51
CA PRO A 10 -56.17 -5.00 -7.90
C PRO A 10 -54.73 -5.49 -8.19
N SER A 11 -54.73 -6.50 -9.04
CA SER A 11 -53.65 -7.23 -9.68
C SER A 11 -52.90 -6.45 -10.77
N SER A 12 -51.74 -7.00 -11.12
CA SER A 12 -51.07 -6.99 -12.43
C SER A 12 -49.96 -5.96 -12.65
N VAL A 13 -48.78 -6.55 -12.87
CA VAL A 13 -47.51 -5.99 -13.31
C VAL A 13 -47.68 -5.35 -14.69
N GLU A 14 -47.42 -4.04 -14.79
CA GLU A 14 -47.24 -3.33 -16.05
C GLU A 14 -45.73 -3.17 -16.32
N ARG A 15 -45.23 -3.76 -17.40
CA ARG A 15 -43.84 -3.65 -17.84
C ARG A 15 -43.60 -2.26 -18.42
N ALA A 16 -42.62 -1.55 -17.88
CA ALA A 16 -42.12 -0.30 -18.45
C ALA A 16 -41.49 -0.53 -19.84
N PRO A 17 -41.68 0.41 -20.79
CA PRO A 17 -41.03 0.37 -22.09
C PRO A 17 -39.58 0.84 -22.02
N THR A 18 -38.76 0.24 -22.88
CA THR A 18 -37.32 0.46 -23.10
C THR A 18 -37.04 1.75 -23.87
N ASP A 19 -35.97 2.45 -23.44
CA ASP A 19 -35.11 3.50 -24.03
C ASP A 19 -35.05 3.59 -25.58
N PRO A 20 -34.60 4.73 -26.21
CA PRO A 20 -33.39 5.47 -25.79
C PRO A 20 -33.27 6.99 -26.08
N GLU A 21 -32.29 7.61 -25.42
CA GLU A 21 -31.25 8.53 -25.92
C GLU A 21 -30.94 9.66 -24.93
N GLU A 22 -29.83 9.46 -24.22
CA GLU A 22 -29.20 10.34 -23.25
C GLU A 22 -28.31 11.34 -24.02
N GLU A 23 -28.68 12.62 -24.02
CA GLU A 23 -27.86 13.72 -24.58
C GLU A 23 -26.56 13.88 -23.78
N ALA A 24 -25.52 13.16 -24.20
CA ALA A 24 -24.17 13.34 -23.71
C ALA A 24 -23.53 14.56 -24.38
N SER A 25 -23.15 15.52 -23.53
CA SER A 25 -22.32 16.69 -23.77
C SER A 25 -21.18 16.43 -24.77
N GLN A 26 -21.21 17.12 -25.91
CA GLN A 26 -20.13 17.16 -26.90
C GLN A 26 -18.94 17.96 -26.35
N GLY A 27 -17.97 17.28 -25.74
CA GLY A 27 -16.59 17.75 -25.64
C GLY A 27 -15.86 17.53 -26.98
N PRO A 28 -14.79 18.29 -27.28
CA PRO A 28 -14.13 18.19 -28.58
C PRO A 28 -13.44 16.84 -28.73
N VAL A 29 -13.85 16.10 -29.75
CA VAL A 29 -13.20 14.87 -30.22
C VAL A 29 -11.93 15.27 -30.95
N PHE A 30 -10.77 14.90 -30.41
CA PHE A 30 -9.50 15.00 -31.12
C PHE A 30 -9.36 13.79 -32.03
N GLU A 31 -9.53 14.01 -33.33
CA GLU A 31 -9.31 13.02 -34.38
C GLU A 31 -7.80 12.96 -34.68
N LEU A 32 -7.14 11.90 -34.20
CA LEU A 32 -5.76 11.60 -34.55
C LEU A 32 -5.76 10.99 -35.97
N GLU A 33 -5.36 11.77 -36.96
CA GLU A 33 -5.07 11.27 -38.30
C GLU A 33 -3.91 10.25 -38.20
N ASP A 34 -4.19 8.99 -38.58
CA ASP A 34 -3.19 7.94 -38.77
C ASP A 34 -2.32 8.29 -39.98
N ASP A 35 -1.29 9.12 -39.78
CA ASP A 35 -0.21 9.32 -40.75
C ASP A 35 0.71 8.08 -40.71
N THR A 36 0.30 7.01 -41.41
CA THR A 36 1.16 5.84 -41.64
C THR A 36 1.94 6.06 -42.94
N PRO A 37 3.24 6.44 -42.89
CA PRO A 37 4.04 6.50 -44.10
C PRO A 37 4.28 5.09 -44.65
N ALA A 38 4.13 4.93 -45.97
CA ALA A 38 4.37 3.67 -46.67
C ALA A 38 5.79 3.12 -46.39
N PRO A 39 5.96 1.79 -46.21
CA PRO A 39 7.25 1.22 -45.87
C PRO A 39 8.24 1.38 -47.04
N PRO A 40 9.52 1.72 -46.78
CA PRO A 40 10.55 1.76 -47.81
C PRO A 40 10.88 0.34 -48.32
N PRO A 41 11.41 0.19 -49.55
CA PRO A 41 11.73 -1.11 -50.13
C PRO A 41 12.87 -1.79 -49.36
N VAL A 42 12.66 -3.07 -49.01
CA VAL A 42 13.59 -3.91 -48.24
C VAL A 42 14.85 -4.23 -49.07
N PRO A 43 16.07 -3.88 -48.62
CA PRO A 43 17.31 -4.39 -49.23
C PRO A 43 17.61 -5.82 -48.74
N GLY A 44 18.16 -6.66 -49.62
CA GLY A 44 18.46 -8.08 -49.38
C GLY A 44 19.49 -8.37 -48.26
N PRO A 45 19.73 -9.66 -47.94
CA PRO A 45 20.35 -10.08 -46.70
C PRO A 45 21.84 -9.77 -46.66
N GLN A 46 22.28 -8.95 -45.70
CA GLN A 46 23.67 -8.81 -45.31
C GLN A 46 23.88 -9.37 -43.91
N ALA A 47 24.82 -10.31 -43.81
CA ALA A 47 25.23 -10.95 -42.56
C ALA A 47 25.93 -9.93 -41.65
N GLY A 48 25.42 -9.79 -40.42
CA GLY A 48 25.97 -8.97 -39.33
C GLY A 48 26.18 -9.78 -38.04
N PRO A 49 26.93 -9.23 -37.06
CA PRO A 49 27.84 -9.92 -36.13
C PRO A 49 27.16 -10.80 -35.06
N PRO A 50 27.92 -11.68 -34.35
CA PRO A 50 27.37 -12.71 -33.46
C PRO A 50 26.47 -12.14 -32.33
N PRO A 51 25.51 -12.94 -31.83
CA PRO A 51 24.55 -12.47 -30.84
C PRO A 51 25.24 -12.14 -29.52
N VAL A 52 25.00 -10.92 -29.04
CA VAL A 52 25.28 -10.54 -27.65
C VAL A 52 24.42 -11.43 -26.75
N PRO A 53 24.96 -12.10 -25.72
CA PRO A 53 24.16 -12.92 -24.84
C PRO A 53 23.32 -12.02 -23.92
N THR A 54 22.06 -11.76 -24.31
CA THR A 54 21.01 -11.30 -23.38
C THR A 54 20.56 -12.50 -22.58
N THR A 55 21.22 -12.73 -21.44
CA THR A 55 20.64 -13.45 -20.30
C THR A 55 21.19 -12.80 -19.02
N ALA A 56 20.71 -11.60 -18.72
CA ALA A 56 20.85 -11.03 -17.38
C ALA A 56 19.50 -11.13 -16.69
N THR A 57 19.45 -11.95 -15.64
CA THR A 57 18.36 -12.13 -14.69
C THR A 57 17.78 -10.77 -14.27
N GLU A 58 16.58 -10.46 -14.75
CA GLU A 58 15.95 -9.12 -14.73
C GLU A 58 15.31 -8.72 -13.38
N GLY A 59 15.49 -9.52 -12.33
CA GLY A 59 14.78 -9.35 -11.04
C GLY A 59 15.44 -8.50 -9.97
N ASP A 60 16.75 -8.20 -10.06
CA ASP A 60 17.53 -7.63 -8.94
C ASP A 60 17.95 -6.15 -9.12
N THR A 61 17.92 -5.63 -10.35
CA THR A 61 18.45 -4.30 -10.66
C THR A 61 17.55 -3.16 -10.15
N THR A 62 16.23 -3.32 -10.21
CA THR A 62 15.28 -2.26 -9.82
C THR A 62 15.24 -2.06 -8.30
N GLY A 63 15.15 -3.15 -7.52
CA GLY A 63 15.14 -3.08 -6.06
C GLY A 63 16.42 -2.45 -5.51
N LYS A 64 17.57 -2.80 -6.10
CA LYS A 64 18.86 -2.20 -5.76
C LYS A 64 18.90 -0.69 -6.03
N ARG A 65 18.43 -0.24 -7.19
CA ARG A 65 18.36 1.20 -7.55
C ARG A 65 17.45 2.00 -6.63
N VAL A 66 16.29 1.44 -6.26
CA VAL A 66 15.38 2.08 -5.30
C VAL A 66 16.06 2.19 -3.93
N PHE A 67 16.70 1.11 -3.47
CA PHE A 67 17.42 1.12 -2.20
C PHE A 67 18.56 2.16 -2.19
N GLU A 68 19.39 2.19 -3.22
CA GLU A 68 20.48 3.17 -3.38
C GLU A 68 19.97 4.62 -3.35
N SER A 69 18.75 4.85 -3.84
CA SER A 69 18.13 6.18 -3.84
C SER A 69 17.63 6.62 -2.46
N ILE A 70 17.15 5.69 -1.63
CA ILE A 70 16.62 5.99 -0.28
C ILE A 70 17.68 5.83 0.83
N ALA A 71 18.76 5.10 0.58
CA ALA A 71 19.79 4.79 1.56
C ALA A 71 20.39 6.02 2.27
N PRO A 72 20.66 7.16 1.59
CA PRO A 72 21.16 8.36 2.27
C PRO A 72 20.18 8.87 3.33
N THR A 73 18.89 8.92 3.01
CA THR A 73 17.83 9.35 3.94
C THR A 73 17.67 8.37 5.10
N LEU A 74 17.82 7.07 4.84
CA LEU A 74 17.80 6.06 5.91
C LEU A 74 19.03 6.18 6.84
N ALA A 75 20.20 6.53 6.30
CA ALA A 75 21.40 6.76 7.11
C ALA A 75 21.26 8.00 8.03
N GLU A 76 20.64 9.07 7.53
CA GLU A 76 20.28 10.23 8.34
C GLU A 76 19.31 9.83 9.46
N LEU A 77 18.27 9.05 9.14
CA LEU A 77 17.32 8.54 10.14
C LEU A 77 18.03 7.72 11.24
N VAL A 78 18.92 6.81 10.86
CA VAL A 78 19.72 6.01 11.82
C VAL A 78 20.54 6.92 12.74
N THR A 79 21.15 7.96 12.19
CA THR A 79 21.96 8.92 12.95
C THR A 79 21.11 9.64 14.00
N GLU A 80 19.90 10.08 13.64
CA GLU A 80 18.98 10.74 14.56
C GLU A 80 18.41 9.78 15.62
N ILE A 81 18.16 8.52 15.26
CA ILE A 81 17.77 7.49 16.23
C ILE A 81 18.89 7.27 17.25
N ARG A 82 20.15 7.11 16.80
CA ARG A 82 21.31 6.97 17.70
C ARG A 82 21.46 8.15 18.65
N ARG A 83 21.36 9.38 18.12
CA ARG A 83 21.37 10.60 18.93
C ARG A 83 20.27 10.59 20.00
N SER A 84 19.07 10.11 19.66
CA SER A 84 17.95 9.99 20.61
C SER A 84 18.22 8.94 21.69
N LEU A 85 18.82 7.81 21.33
CA LEU A 85 19.23 6.76 22.28
C LEU A 85 20.34 7.24 23.23
N ASP A 86 21.34 7.96 22.71
CA ASP A 86 22.41 8.55 23.51
C ASP A 86 21.88 9.63 24.49
N PHE A 87 20.92 10.43 24.03
CA PHE A 87 20.25 11.40 24.88
C PHE A 87 19.43 10.73 25.99
N TYR A 88 18.75 9.63 25.70
CA TYR A 88 18.05 8.85 26.70
C TYR A 88 19.03 8.25 27.72
N SER A 89 20.11 7.62 27.27
CA SER A 89 21.08 6.96 28.15
C SER A 89 21.77 7.93 29.12
N THR A 90 22.06 9.16 28.68
CA THR A 90 22.67 10.20 29.51
C THR A 90 21.73 10.81 30.56
N ARG A 91 20.41 10.81 30.33
CA ARG A 91 19.42 11.40 31.24
C ARG A 91 18.69 10.39 32.12
N ALA A 92 18.41 9.21 31.58
CA ALA A 92 17.57 8.18 32.17
C ALA A 92 18.42 6.95 32.54
N ALA A 93 19.52 7.17 33.26
CA ALA A 93 20.52 6.15 33.63
C ALA A 93 20.01 4.97 34.50
N ARG A 94 18.69 4.79 34.65
CA ARG A 94 18.09 3.70 35.44
C ARG A 94 17.84 2.42 34.64
N ALA A 95 17.72 2.48 33.31
CA ALA A 95 17.54 1.27 32.50
C ALA A 95 18.16 1.43 31.10
N PRO A 96 18.99 0.49 30.64
CA PRO A 96 19.46 0.47 29.26
C PRO A 96 18.31 0.16 28.29
N VAL A 97 18.42 0.62 27.05
CA VAL A 97 17.48 0.24 25.97
C VAL A 97 17.84 -1.16 25.50
N GLU A 98 16.92 -2.11 25.72
CA GLU A 98 17.15 -3.52 25.37
C GLU A 98 16.71 -3.87 23.94
N LYS A 99 15.69 -3.17 23.43
CA LYS A 99 15.16 -3.40 22.08
C LYS A 99 14.40 -2.18 21.54
N VAL A 100 14.24 -2.14 20.22
CA VAL A 100 13.44 -1.15 19.50
C VAL A 100 12.22 -1.83 18.89
N ILE A 101 11.05 -1.24 19.06
CA ILE A 101 9.81 -1.70 18.40
C ILE A 101 9.38 -0.64 17.40
N VAL A 102 9.26 -1.03 16.13
CA VAL A 102 8.92 -0.13 15.03
C VAL A 102 7.44 -0.22 14.70
N PHE A 103 6.81 0.94 14.57
CA PHE A 103 5.44 1.11 14.13
C PHE A 103 5.38 2.14 12.99
N GLY A 104 4.24 2.26 12.32
CA GLY A 104 3.98 3.18 11.22
C GLY A 104 4.08 2.54 9.84
N GLY A 105 3.93 3.36 8.78
CA GLY A 105 3.97 2.88 7.40
C GLY A 105 5.35 2.39 6.96
N THR A 106 6.41 3.01 7.47
CA THR A 106 7.80 2.63 7.20
C THR A 106 8.17 1.27 7.78
N ALA A 107 7.45 0.80 8.80
CA ALA A 107 7.59 -0.56 9.35
C ALA A 107 7.29 -1.65 8.31
N ARG A 108 6.62 -1.32 7.20
CA ARG A 108 6.32 -2.23 6.09
C ARG A 108 7.42 -2.28 5.03
N PHE A 109 8.47 -1.47 5.16
CA PHE A 109 9.61 -1.54 4.26
C PHE A 109 10.24 -2.94 4.35
N PRO A 110 10.56 -3.58 3.21
CA PRO A 110 11.14 -4.91 3.24
C PRO A 110 12.43 -4.94 4.07
N ARG A 111 12.49 -5.84 5.07
CA ARG A 111 13.65 -6.06 5.95
C ARG A 111 14.12 -4.81 6.71
N PHE A 112 13.21 -3.89 7.00
CA PHE A 112 13.54 -2.64 7.68
C PHE A 112 14.04 -2.86 9.10
N GLU A 113 13.45 -3.82 9.80
CA GLU A 113 13.88 -4.28 11.12
C GLU A 113 15.32 -4.80 11.09
N LEU A 114 15.69 -5.57 10.07
CA LEU A 114 17.05 -6.09 9.93
C LEU A 114 18.05 -4.96 9.62
N PHE A 115 17.68 -4.03 8.74
CA PHE A 115 18.50 -2.86 8.44
C PHE A 115 18.77 -2.05 9.71
N LEU A 116 17.72 -1.67 10.44
CA LEU A 116 17.86 -0.92 11.69
C LEU A 116 18.61 -1.72 12.76
N SER A 117 18.40 -3.04 12.86
CA SER A 117 19.09 -3.86 13.86
C SER A 117 20.60 -3.88 13.62
N ASN A 118 21.02 -4.03 12.36
CA ASN A 118 22.43 -3.97 11.98
C ASN A 118 23.02 -2.58 12.24
N GLU A 119 22.28 -1.52 11.91
CA GLU A 119 22.73 -0.14 12.07
C GLU A 119 22.71 0.35 13.53
N LEU A 120 21.86 -0.19 14.39
CA LEU A 120 21.75 0.23 15.79
C LEU A 120 22.51 -0.69 16.75
N GLY A 121 22.83 -1.92 16.33
CA GLY A 121 23.42 -2.94 17.21
C GLY A 121 22.45 -3.41 18.31
N LEU A 122 21.15 -3.23 18.10
CA LEU A 122 20.08 -3.60 19.03
C LEU A 122 19.05 -4.50 18.32
N PRO A 123 18.36 -5.38 19.05
CA PRO A 123 17.19 -6.08 18.52
C PRO A 123 16.12 -5.08 18.08
N VAL A 124 15.65 -5.23 16.84
CA VAL A 124 14.55 -4.43 16.29
C VAL A 124 13.44 -5.37 15.85
N GLU A 125 12.20 -5.08 16.27
CA GLU A 125 11.02 -5.86 15.95
C GLU A 125 9.93 -4.96 15.34
N ILE A 126 9.19 -5.48 14.36
CA ILE A 126 7.97 -4.82 13.90
C ILE A 126 6.86 -5.06 14.91
N GLY A 127 6.31 -3.97 15.44
CA GLY A 127 5.25 -4.03 16.43
C GLY A 127 3.90 -4.45 15.82
N ASN A 128 3.20 -5.35 16.50
CA ASN A 128 1.82 -5.71 16.17
C ASN A 128 0.87 -5.33 17.32
N PRO A 129 0.17 -4.18 17.22
CA PRO A 129 -0.75 -3.73 18.26
C PRO A 129 -2.02 -4.58 18.34
N LEU A 130 -2.29 -5.38 17.31
CA LEU A 130 -3.46 -6.25 17.22
C LEU A 130 -3.24 -7.63 17.85
N SER A 131 -2.00 -7.95 18.24
CA SER A 131 -1.59 -9.28 18.73
C SER A 131 -2.34 -9.78 19.97
N ARG A 132 -2.98 -8.88 20.73
CA ARG A 132 -3.73 -9.20 21.95
C ARG A 132 -5.22 -8.84 21.84
N LEU A 133 -5.71 -8.54 20.64
CA LEU A 133 -7.10 -8.19 20.39
C LEU A 133 -7.84 -9.36 19.74
N LEU A 134 -9.10 -9.55 20.12
CA LEU A 134 -10.00 -10.44 19.40
C LEU A 134 -10.52 -9.68 18.17
N ILE A 135 -10.13 -10.12 16.99
CA ILE A 135 -10.54 -9.53 15.71
C ILE A 135 -11.49 -10.51 15.03
N SER A 136 -12.56 -9.99 14.43
CA SER A 136 -13.49 -10.81 13.67
C SER A 136 -12.83 -11.38 12.41
N ASP A 137 -13.12 -12.65 12.10
CA ASP A 137 -12.48 -13.39 11.02
C ASP A 137 -12.61 -12.72 9.64
N GLY A 138 -13.69 -11.96 9.42
CA GLY A 138 -13.95 -11.26 8.15
C GLY A 138 -12.97 -10.14 7.82
N VAL A 139 -12.23 -9.60 8.81
CA VAL A 139 -11.29 -8.47 8.61
C VAL A 139 -9.87 -8.78 9.10
N ALA A 140 -9.66 -9.94 9.72
CA ALA A 140 -8.40 -10.28 10.37
C ALA A 140 -7.20 -10.29 9.42
N GLU A 141 -7.33 -10.84 8.21
CA GLU A 141 -6.24 -10.88 7.23
C GLU A 141 -5.89 -9.49 6.69
N GLU A 142 -6.89 -8.67 6.38
CA GLU A 142 -6.66 -7.31 5.88
C GLU A 142 -5.93 -6.48 6.94
N MET A 143 -6.40 -6.53 8.18
CA MET A 143 -5.84 -5.78 9.30
C MET A 143 -4.39 -6.15 9.62
N LYS A 144 -3.93 -7.38 9.38
CA LYS A 144 -2.52 -7.76 9.61
C LYS A 144 -1.56 -6.87 8.84
N SER A 145 -1.89 -6.53 7.59
CA SER A 145 -1.02 -5.71 6.73
C SER A 145 -0.96 -4.24 7.18
N PHE A 146 -2.00 -3.76 7.85
CA PHE A 146 -2.09 -2.41 8.41
C PHE A 146 -1.71 -2.34 9.89
N ALA A 147 -1.51 -3.49 10.56
CA ALA A 147 -1.34 -3.57 12.01
C ALA A 147 -0.29 -2.59 12.55
N PRO A 148 0.92 -2.46 11.97
CA PRO A 148 1.92 -1.53 12.49
C PRO A 148 1.50 -0.05 12.43
N MET A 149 0.50 0.31 11.62
CA MET A 149 -0.03 1.68 11.50
C MET A 149 -1.15 2.00 12.49
N LEU A 150 -1.64 1.00 13.22
CA LEU A 150 -2.77 1.17 14.15
C LEU A 150 -2.42 1.36 15.63
N PRO A 151 -1.16 1.53 16.11
CA PRO A 151 -0.90 1.55 17.55
C PRO A 151 -1.57 2.74 18.25
N ILE A 152 -1.67 3.88 17.57
CA ILE A 152 -2.31 5.07 18.13
C ILE A 152 -3.82 4.85 18.26
N ALA A 153 -4.48 4.38 17.20
CA ALA A 153 -5.91 4.09 17.22
C ALA A 153 -6.25 3.03 18.29
N VAL A 154 -5.47 1.95 18.36
CA VAL A 154 -5.61 0.91 19.39
C VAL A 154 -5.41 1.51 20.78
N GLY A 155 -4.37 2.33 20.98
CA GLY A 155 -4.10 2.97 22.26
C GLY A 155 -5.22 3.91 22.72
N MET A 156 -5.82 4.68 21.80
CA MET A 156 -6.96 5.55 22.11
C MET A 156 -8.20 4.74 22.50
N GLY A 157 -8.52 3.68 21.75
CA GLY A 157 -9.65 2.80 22.10
C GLY A 157 -9.45 2.10 23.44
N ILE A 158 -8.23 1.60 23.72
CA ILE A 158 -7.90 0.98 25.01
C ILE A 158 -8.07 1.99 26.16
N ARG A 159 -7.66 3.24 25.97
CA ARG A 159 -7.80 4.28 27.00
C ARG A 159 -9.27 4.48 27.40
N GLU A 160 -10.17 4.59 26.43
CA GLU A 160 -11.62 4.74 26.68
C GLU A 160 -12.23 3.52 27.39
N MET A 161 -11.64 2.32 27.26
CA MET A 161 -12.12 1.14 28.00
C MET A 161 -11.81 1.19 29.50
N PHE A 162 -10.84 2.00 29.92
CA PHE A 162 -10.39 2.11 31.31
C PHE A 162 -10.87 3.40 32.00
N GLU A 163 -11.50 4.32 31.27
CA GLU A 163 -12.17 5.52 31.79
C GLU A 163 -13.67 5.25 31.98
#